data_AF-A0A453F0N8-F1
#
_entry.id   AF-A0A453F0N8-F1
#
_cell.length_a   1.000
_cell.length_b   1.000
_cell.length_c   1.000
_cell.angle_alpha   90.00
_cell.angle_beta   90.00
_cell.angle_gamma   90.00
#
_symmetry.space_group_name_H-M   'P 1'
#
loop_
_entity.id
_entity.type
_entity.pdbx_description
1 polymer ?
#
loop_
_entity_poly.entity_id
_entity_poly.type
_entity_poly.pdbx_seq_one_letter_code
_entity_poly.pdbx_strand_id
1 'polypeptide(L)'
;MLGVFVLMIAVPAVATERASAKFVFTHLNTDNSAGIHNNLYIFVLGLLMSQYTLTGYDASAHMTEETKNADKNGPIGIISAISISIVVGWGYILGITFAVKEIPYLLSPDNEAGGYAIAEVFYLAFKSRYGSGVGGIVCLGIVAVAIYFCGMSSVTSNSRMVYAFSRDGAMPLSPVWHKVNKHEVPINAVWLSAFVSLCMALPSLGSLVAFQAMVSIATIGLYIAYALPIFFRVTLARKHFVPGPFNLGRYGVLVGWVAVLWVVTITVLFSLPVTYPVTKDTLNYTPVAVGGLFILVLTSWVVSARHWFKGPVTNLSG
;
A
#
# COMPACT_ATOMS: atom_id res chain seq x y z
N MET A 1 10.86 -11.22 3.25
CA MET A 1 10.36 -12.34 4.11
C MET A 1 11.29 -12.69 5.25
N LEU A 2 12.55 -13.11 5.02
CA LEU A 2 13.51 -13.46 6.08
C LEU A 2 13.60 -12.42 7.21
N GLY A 3 13.74 -11.13 6.88
CA GLY A 3 13.76 -10.05 7.88
C GLY A 3 12.51 -9.99 8.75
N VAL A 4 11.32 -10.18 8.18
CA VAL A 4 10.06 -10.18 8.94
C VAL A 4 9.99 -11.39 9.87
N PHE A 5 10.42 -12.58 9.42
CA PHE A 5 10.49 -13.76 10.28
C PHE A 5 11.46 -13.56 11.46
N VAL A 6 12.63 -12.94 11.21
CA VAL A 6 13.58 -12.61 12.26
C VAL A 6 12.93 -11.66 13.26
N LEU A 7 12.28 -10.59 12.83
CA LEU A 7 11.64 -9.63 13.73
C LEU A 7 10.45 -10.24 14.48
N MET A 8 9.65 -11.07 13.82
CA MET A 8 8.50 -11.79 14.39
C MET A 8 8.91 -12.69 15.56
N ILE A 9 10.12 -13.27 15.53
CA ILE A 9 10.62 -14.14 16.59
C ILE A 9 11.46 -13.36 17.61
N ALA A 10 12.37 -12.50 17.15
CA ALA A 10 13.34 -11.82 18.01
C ALA A 10 12.66 -10.85 18.98
N VAL A 11 11.70 -10.05 18.52
CA VAL A 11 11.07 -9.02 19.37
C VAL A 11 10.29 -9.65 20.53
N PRO A 12 9.40 -10.65 20.32
CA PRO A 12 8.70 -11.32 21.42
C PRO A 12 9.60 -12.19 22.31
N ALA A 13 10.71 -12.70 21.77
CA ALA A 13 11.67 -13.49 22.53
C ALA A 13 12.51 -12.63 23.48
N VAL A 14 12.84 -11.39 23.06
CA VAL A 14 13.61 -10.45 23.86
C VAL A 14 12.74 -9.71 24.87
N ALA A 15 11.46 -9.49 24.56
CA ALA A 15 10.50 -8.88 25.48
C ALA A 15 10.37 -9.70 26.78
N THR A 16 10.87 -9.14 27.88
CA THR A 16 10.85 -9.72 29.24
C THR A 16 9.48 -9.65 29.89
N GLU A 17 8.74 -8.58 29.61
CA GLU A 17 7.39 -8.33 30.08
C GLU A 17 6.44 -8.31 28.88
N ARG A 18 5.26 -8.91 29.04
CA ARG A 18 4.29 -9.07 27.97
C ARG A 18 2.95 -8.49 28.38
N ALA A 19 2.31 -7.79 27.45
CA ALA A 19 0.94 -7.36 27.63
C ALA A 19 0.02 -8.58 27.82
N SER A 20 -1.07 -8.39 28.56
CA SER A 20 -2.06 -9.45 28.75
C SER A 20 -2.79 -9.75 27.43
N ALA A 21 -3.20 -11.01 27.21
CA ALA A 21 -4.01 -11.35 26.04
C ALA A 21 -5.32 -10.55 25.97
N LYS A 22 -5.90 -10.22 27.14
CA LYS A 22 -7.07 -9.34 27.22
C LYS A 22 -6.76 -7.96 26.64
N PHE A 23 -5.62 -7.36 26.99
CA PHE A 23 -5.19 -6.09 26.40
C PHE A 23 -5.06 -6.22 24.87
N VAL A 24 -4.32 -7.22 24.39
CA VAL A 24 -4.03 -7.38 22.95
C VAL A 24 -5.29 -7.55 22.09
N PHE A 25 -6.30 -8.27 22.57
CA PHE A 25 -7.50 -8.58 21.76
C PHE A 25 -8.72 -7.70 22.04
N THR A 26 -8.74 -6.92 23.14
CA THR A 26 -9.94 -6.18 23.53
C THR A 26 -9.72 -4.70 23.83
N HIS A 27 -8.47 -4.27 24.04
CA HIS A 27 -8.21 -2.88 24.37
C HIS A 27 -8.28 -1.98 23.14
N LEU A 28 -9.08 -0.93 23.23
CA LEU A 28 -9.14 0.17 22.27
C LEU A 28 -8.69 1.44 22.99
N ASN A 29 -7.72 2.16 22.41
CA ASN A 29 -7.14 3.34 23.03
C ASN A 29 -8.07 4.56 22.92
N THR A 30 -9.08 4.65 23.79
CA THR A 30 -10.07 5.75 23.83
C THR A 30 -9.50 7.06 24.36
N ASP A 31 -8.47 6.98 25.19
CA ASP A 31 -7.80 8.13 25.79
C ASP A 31 -6.61 8.55 24.92
N ASN A 32 -6.84 8.66 23.61
CA ASN A 32 -5.83 9.09 22.65
C ASN A 32 -5.73 10.62 22.58
N SER A 33 -4.54 11.10 22.27
CA SER A 33 -4.27 12.51 21.95
C SER A 33 -4.95 12.98 20.66
N ALA A 34 -5.54 12.05 19.90
CA ALA A 34 -6.25 12.35 18.65
C ALA A 34 -7.71 12.78 18.87
N GLY A 35 -8.21 12.84 20.12
CA GLY A 35 -9.56 13.32 20.44
C GLY A 35 -10.69 12.39 19.96
N ILE A 36 -10.38 11.12 19.68
CA ILE A 36 -11.35 10.12 19.23
C ILE A 36 -11.70 9.20 20.41
N HIS A 37 -12.92 9.32 20.93
CA HIS A 37 -13.35 8.52 22.08
C HIS A 37 -14.33 7.39 21.72
N ASN A 38 -14.78 7.29 20.47
CA ASN A 38 -15.74 6.28 20.05
C ASN A 38 -15.05 4.95 19.66
N ASN A 39 -15.36 3.87 20.37
CA ASN A 39 -14.83 2.53 20.14
C ASN A 39 -15.01 2.02 18.71
N LEU A 40 -16.21 2.18 18.15
CA LEU A 40 -16.51 1.73 16.78
C LEU A 40 -15.64 2.49 15.77
N TYR A 41 -15.46 3.79 15.99
CA TYR A 41 -14.64 4.61 15.11
C TYR A 41 -13.16 4.23 15.18
N ILE A 42 -12.61 4.01 16.38
CA ILE A 42 -11.24 3.53 16.57
C ILE A 42 -11.04 2.17 15.88
N PHE A 43 -11.99 1.25 16.05
CA PHE A 43 -11.95 -0.07 15.41
C PHE A 43 -11.91 0.04 13.88
N VAL A 44 -12.79 0.85 13.30
CA VAL A 44 -12.89 1.05 11.86
C VAL A 44 -11.64 1.77 11.30
N LEU A 45 -11.08 2.75 12.02
CA LEU A 45 -9.81 3.37 11.65
C LEU A 45 -8.64 2.37 11.68
N GLY A 46 -8.64 1.42 12.62
CA GLY A 46 -7.65 0.34 12.68
C GLY A 46 -7.61 -0.53 11.41
N LEU A 47 -8.75 -0.70 10.73
CA LEU A 47 -8.82 -1.44 9.46
C LEU A 47 -8.02 -0.76 8.33
N LEU A 48 -7.88 0.57 8.37
CA LEU A 48 -7.15 1.33 7.35
C LEU A 48 -5.68 0.94 7.29
N MET A 49 -5.05 0.68 8.44
CA MET A 49 -3.63 0.31 8.48
C MET A 49 -3.39 -1.08 7.87
N SER A 50 -4.31 -2.01 8.11
CA SER A 50 -4.26 -3.33 7.46
C SER A 50 -4.41 -3.21 5.94
N GLN A 51 -5.33 -2.35 5.49
CA GLN A 51 -5.51 -2.08 4.06
C GLN A 51 -4.23 -1.49 3.44
N TYR A 52 -3.64 -0.47 4.06
CA TYR A 52 -2.40 0.17 3.57
C TYR A 52 -1.24 -0.84 3.39
N THR A 53 -1.18 -1.86 4.23
CA THR A 53 -0.11 -2.88 4.20
C THR A 53 -0.26 -3.87 3.04
N LEU A 54 -1.48 -4.07 2.52
CA LEU A 54 -1.79 -5.05 1.46
C LEU A 54 -1.99 -4.38 0.09
N THR A 55 -1.12 -3.43 -0.27
CA THR A 55 -1.06 -2.81 -1.61
C THR A 55 0.01 -3.46 -2.49
N GLY A 56 -0.14 -3.37 -3.83
CA GLY A 56 0.91 -3.78 -4.77
C GLY A 56 1.03 -5.29 -4.99
N TYR A 57 0.03 -6.08 -4.56
CA TYR A 57 -0.03 -7.52 -4.84
C TYR A 57 -0.17 -7.83 -6.34
N ASP A 58 -0.57 -6.86 -7.16
CA ASP A 58 -0.62 -6.93 -8.62
C ASP A 58 0.76 -6.74 -9.28
N ALA A 59 1.82 -6.46 -8.53
CA ALA A 59 3.19 -6.44 -9.05
C ALA A 59 3.53 -7.75 -9.79
N SER A 60 3.01 -8.88 -9.31
CA SER A 60 3.12 -10.17 -9.99
C SER A 60 2.43 -10.19 -11.36
N ALA A 61 1.37 -9.41 -11.56
CA ALA A 61 0.71 -9.24 -12.85
C ALA A 61 1.55 -8.40 -13.81
N HIS A 62 2.26 -7.39 -13.32
CA HIS A 62 3.14 -6.55 -14.16
C HIS A 62 4.40 -7.30 -14.62
N MET A 63 4.81 -8.36 -13.91
CA MET A 63 5.95 -9.23 -14.25
C MET A 63 5.54 -10.52 -15.00
N THR A 64 4.31 -10.61 -15.51
CA THR A 64 3.83 -11.84 -16.15
C THR A 64 4.61 -12.20 -17.40
N GLU A 65 5.12 -11.21 -18.14
CA GLU A 65 5.89 -11.42 -19.37
C GLU A 65 7.17 -12.25 -19.12
N GLU A 66 7.71 -12.22 -17.89
CA GLU A 66 8.90 -12.99 -17.48
C GLU A 66 8.56 -14.28 -16.71
N THR A 67 7.26 -14.52 -16.48
CA THR A 67 6.78 -15.64 -15.67
C THR A 67 6.47 -16.85 -16.55
N LYS A 68 7.14 -17.97 -16.30
CA LYS A 68 6.80 -19.26 -16.93
C LYS A 68 5.35 -19.63 -16.62
N ASN A 69 4.55 -20.00 -17.62
CA ASN A 69 3.14 -20.33 -17.48
C ASN A 69 2.32 -19.21 -16.79
N ALA A 70 2.52 -17.97 -17.23
CA ALA A 70 1.91 -16.77 -16.66
C ALA A 70 0.40 -16.87 -16.42
N ASP A 71 -0.35 -17.49 -17.33
CA ASP A 71 -1.81 -17.61 -17.24
C ASP A 71 -2.31 -18.37 -16.00
N LYS A 72 -1.48 -19.26 -15.45
CA LYS A 72 -1.76 -20.00 -14.20
C LYS A 72 -0.97 -19.45 -13.03
N ASN A 73 0.32 -19.19 -13.25
CA ASN A 73 1.25 -18.83 -12.18
C ASN A 73 1.07 -17.37 -11.72
N GLY A 74 0.59 -16.46 -12.57
CA GLY A 74 0.28 -15.09 -12.18
C GLY A 74 -0.79 -15.04 -11.08
N PRO A 75 -2.00 -15.57 -11.31
CA PRO A 75 -3.05 -15.60 -10.28
C PRO A 75 -2.66 -16.34 -9.00
N ILE A 76 -1.97 -17.49 -9.12
CA ILE A 76 -1.47 -18.25 -7.96
C ILE A 76 -0.42 -17.46 -7.20
N GLY A 77 0.46 -16.71 -7.89
CA GLY A 77 1.44 -15.82 -7.30
C GLY A 77 0.78 -14.75 -6.43
N ILE A 78 -0.26 -14.09 -6.94
CA ILE A 78 -1.02 -13.08 -6.19
C ILE A 78 -1.65 -13.70 -4.92
N ILE A 79 -2.35 -14.83 -5.07
CA ILE A 79 -3.04 -15.49 -3.94
C ILE A 79 -2.04 -15.96 -2.88
N SER A 80 -0.93 -16.57 -3.29
CA SER A 80 0.09 -17.07 -2.37
C SER A 80 0.80 -15.92 -1.64
N ALA A 81 1.14 -14.83 -2.35
CA ALA A 81 1.75 -13.64 -1.75
C ALA A 81 0.84 -13.01 -0.69
N ILE A 82 -0.46 -12.86 -0.98
CA ILE A 82 -1.44 -12.33 -0.02
C ILE A 82 -1.58 -13.29 1.17
N SER A 83 -1.74 -14.59 0.91
CA SER A 83 -1.95 -15.60 1.97
C SER A 83 -0.78 -15.66 2.95
N ILE A 84 0.46 -15.67 2.43
CA ILE A 84 1.67 -15.66 3.27
C ILE A 84 1.75 -14.34 4.06
N SER A 85 1.43 -13.21 3.43
CA SER A 85 1.45 -11.90 4.10
C SER A 85 0.44 -11.81 5.24
N ILE A 86 -0.74 -12.43 5.09
CA ILE A 86 -1.74 -12.52 6.17
C ILE A 86 -1.17 -13.29 7.36
N VAL A 87 -0.65 -14.50 7.14
CA VAL A 87 -0.17 -15.37 8.23
C VAL A 87 1.05 -14.76 8.94
N VAL A 88 2.07 -14.37 8.17
CA VAL A 88 3.33 -13.85 8.72
C VAL A 88 3.13 -12.44 9.29
N GLY A 89 2.38 -11.59 8.59
CA GLY A 89 2.07 -10.23 9.03
C GLY A 89 1.23 -10.24 10.31
N TRP A 90 0.24 -11.13 10.41
CA TRP A 90 -0.55 -11.28 11.64
C TRP A 90 0.30 -11.76 12.82
N GLY A 91 1.16 -12.75 12.61
CA GLY A 91 2.10 -13.21 13.65
C GLY A 91 3.06 -12.11 14.11
N TYR A 92 3.59 -11.33 13.16
CA TYR A 92 4.46 -10.19 13.44
C TYR A 92 3.76 -9.09 14.25
N ILE A 93 2.56 -8.67 13.82
CA ILE A 93 1.76 -7.66 14.52
C ILE A 93 1.42 -8.14 15.93
N LEU A 94 0.96 -9.39 16.08
CA LEU A 94 0.70 -9.96 17.41
C LEU A 94 1.93 -9.90 18.30
N GLY A 95 3.08 -10.34 17.79
CA GLY A 95 4.33 -10.33 18.54
C GLY A 95 4.70 -8.93 19.06
N ILE A 96 4.54 -7.91 18.21
CA ILE A 96 4.76 -6.51 18.59
C ILE A 96 3.73 -6.04 19.61
N THR A 97 2.45 -6.32 19.41
CA THR A 97 1.39 -5.89 20.33
C THR A 97 1.57 -6.51 21.73
N PHE A 98 2.10 -7.73 21.83
CA PHE A 98 2.48 -8.33 23.11
C PHE A 98 3.69 -7.65 23.78
N ALA A 99 4.55 -6.99 23.01
CA ALA A 99 5.70 -6.23 23.52
C ALA A 99 5.36 -4.76 23.89
N VAL A 100 4.13 -4.30 23.58
CA VAL A 100 3.65 -2.96 23.95
C VAL A 100 3.44 -2.88 25.46
N LYS A 101 4.02 -1.86 26.10
CA LYS A 101 3.88 -1.58 27.53
C LYS A 101 2.92 -0.43 27.79
N GLU A 102 3.33 0.78 27.42
CA GLU A 102 2.60 2.01 27.69
C GLU A 102 2.41 2.83 26.42
N ILE A 103 1.18 2.82 25.89
CA ILE A 103 0.84 3.56 24.66
C ILE A 103 1.17 5.06 24.75
N PRO A 104 0.89 5.77 25.87
CA PRO A 104 1.21 7.20 25.97
C PRO A 104 2.71 7.48 25.85
N TYR A 105 3.56 6.64 26.46
CA TYR A 105 5.02 6.78 26.35
C TYR A 105 5.50 6.47 24.93
N LEU A 106 4.98 5.41 24.31
CA LEU A 106 5.38 5.01 22.94
C LEU A 106 5.06 6.08 21.88
N LEU A 107 3.98 6.84 22.08
CA LEU A 107 3.54 7.90 21.17
C LEU A 107 4.09 9.29 21.55
N SER A 108 4.82 9.40 22.66
CA SER A 108 5.37 10.67 23.12
C SER A 108 6.48 11.17 22.18
N PRO A 109 6.43 12.42 21.70
CA PRO A 109 7.53 13.02 20.93
C PRO A 109 8.84 13.15 21.71
N ASP A 110 8.76 13.10 23.04
CA ASP A 110 9.91 13.29 23.93
C ASP A 110 10.67 11.98 24.24
N ASN A 111 10.21 10.84 23.71
CA ASN A 111 10.89 9.56 23.87
C ASN A 111 12.11 9.42 22.95
N GLU A 112 12.91 8.38 23.18
CA GLU A 112 14.15 8.13 22.44
C GLU A 112 13.93 7.97 20.92
N ALA A 113 12.75 7.48 20.51
CA ALA A 113 12.36 7.35 19.11
C ALA A 113 11.49 8.51 18.58
N GLY A 114 11.36 9.65 19.27
CA GLY A 114 10.62 10.81 18.79
C GLY A 114 9.15 10.55 18.45
N GLY A 115 8.48 9.64 19.15
CA GLY A 115 7.07 9.27 18.93
C GLY A 115 6.84 8.18 17.88
N TYR A 116 7.89 7.61 17.28
CA TYR A 116 7.78 6.46 16.38
C TYR A 116 7.57 5.15 17.18
N ALA A 117 6.30 4.80 17.43
CA ALA A 117 5.92 3.69 18.31
C ALA A 117 6.66 2.36 18.07
N ILE A 118 6.79 1.90 16.81
CA ILE A 118 7.47 0.63 16.50
C ILE A 118 8.96 0.69 16.86
N ALA A 119 9.60 1.82 16.58
CA ALA A 119 11.01 2.03 16.90
C ALA A 119 11.24 2.06 18.41
N GLU A 120 10.34 2.73 19.15
CA GLU A 120 10.39 2.76 20.61
C GLU A 120 10.17 1.36 21.21
N VAL A 121 9.20 0.58 20.70
CA VAL A 121 8.99 -0.81 21.13
C VAL A 121 10.25 -1.65 20.96
N PHE A 122 10.93 -1.55 19.80
CA PHE A 122 12.18 -2.27 19.57
C PHE A 122 13.29 -1.81 20.51
N TYR A 123 13.44 -0.50 20.72
CA TYR A 123 14.44 0.04 21.62
C TYR A 123 14.22 -0.44 23.06
N LEU A 124 12.98 -0.30 23.58
CA LEU A 124 12.62 -0.67 24.95
C LEU A 124 12.70 -2.17 25.21
N ALA A 125 12.29 -3.02 24.25
CA ALA A 125 12.38 -4.47 24.40
C ALA A 125 13.82 -4.92 24.68
N PHE A 126 14.78 -4.41 23.90
CA PHE A 126 16.19 -4.73 24.07
C PHE A 126 16.83 -4.05 25.29
N LYS A 127 16.49 -2.77 25.54
CA LYS A 127 16.96 -2.02 26.72
C LYS A 127 16.54 -2.71 28.02
N SER A 128 15.30 -3.18 28.11
CA SER A 128 14.78 -3.87 29.31
C SER A 128 15.48 -5.22 29.56
N ARG A 129 15.85 -5.96 28.50
CA ARG A 129 16.48 -7.29 28.64
C ARG A 129 17.98 -7.24 28.87
N TYR A 130 18.68 -6.35 28.17
CA TYR A 130 20.14 -6.34 28.05
C TYR A 130 20.80 -5.04 28.55
N GLY A 131 20.02 -4.07 29.04
CA GLY A 131 20.51 -2.76 29.47
C GLY A 131 20.93 -1.83 28.33
N SER A 132 20.80 -2.25 27.06
CA SER A 132 21.16 -1.48 25.87
C SER A 132 20.14 -1.66 24.75
N GLY A 133 19.76 -0.56 24.10
CA GLY A 133 18.81 -0.55 22.97
C GLY A 133 19.44 -0.83 21.60
N VAL A 134 20.74 -1.16 21.53
CA VAL A 134 21.47 -1.39 20.26
C VAL A 134 20.80 -2.47 19.41
N GLY A 135 20.31 -3.55 20.02
CA GLY A 135 19.60 -4.60 19.28
C GLY A 135 18.31 -4.10 18.61
N GLY A 136 17.59 -3.16 19.25
CA GLY A 136 16.44 -2.50 18.65
C GLY A 136 16.80 -1.65 17.42
N ILE A 137 17.94 -0.97 17.47
CA ILE A 137 18.48 -0.20 16.33
C ILE A 137 18.85 -1.14 15.18
N VAL A 138 19.44 -2.31 15.46
CA VAL A 138 19.72 -3.33 14.43
C VAL A 138 18.42 -3.84 13.79
N CYS A 139 17.37 -4.06 14.58
CA CYS A 139 16.04 -4.40 14.07
C CYS A 139 15.49 -3.33 13.12
N LEU A 140 15.68 -2.03 13.43
CA LEU A 140 15.33 -0.95 12.52
C LEU A 140 16.15 -0.96 11.23
N GLY A 141 17.43 -1.37 11.29
CA GLY A 141 18.25 -1.60 10.09
C GLY A 141 17.65 -2.65 9.15
N ILE A 142 17.09 -3.74 9.69
CA ILE A 142 16.37 -4.76 8.90
C ILE A 142 15.14 -4.14 8.21
N VAL A 143 14.39 -3.30 8.92
CA VAL A 143 13.23 -2.58 8.35
C VAL A 143 13.67 -1.62 7.24
N ALA A 144 14.76 -0.86 7.44
CA ALA A 144 15.29 0.07 6.45
C ALA A 144 15.69 -0.65 5.15
N VAL A 145 16.39 -1.80 5.27
CA VAL A 145 16.73 -2.64 4.11
C VAL A 145 15.48 -3.17 3.40
N ALA A 146 14.46 -3.58 4.16
CA ALA A 146 13.19 -4.05 3.58
C ALA A 146 12.47 -2.94 2.79
N ILE A 147 12.44 -1.71 3.33
CA ILE A 147 11.85 -0.54 2.65
C ILE A 147 12.64 -0.21 1.37
N TYR A 148 13.97 -0.30 1.40
CA TYR A 148 14.80 -0.09 0.21
C TYR A 148 14.46 -1.07 -0.92
N PHE A 149 14.35 -2.37 -0.60
CA PHE A 149 13.92 -3.38 -1.58
C PHE A 149 12.50 -3.13 -2.10
N CYS A 150 11.57 -2.73 -1.22
CA CYS A 150 10.21 -2.36 -1.61
C CYS A 150 10.22 -1.22 -2.62
N GLY A 151 10.96 -0.13 -2.34
CA GLY A 151 11.10 1.00 -3.25
C GLY A 151 11.68 0.60 -4.62
N MET A 152 12.72 -0.23 -4.65
CA MET A 152 13.29 -0.74 -5.91
C MET A 152 12.27 -1.55 -6.72
N SER A 153 11.49 -2.43 -6.07
CA SER A 153 10.43 -3.19 -6.74
C SER A 153 9.32 -2.28 -7.27
N SER A 154 8.89 -1.28 -6.51
CA SER A 154 7.89 -0.31 -6.94
C SER A 154 8.33 0.51 -8.16
N VAL A 155 9.57 1.01 -8.16
CA VAL A 155 10.13 1.74 -9.31
C VAL A 155 10.22 0.85 -10.54
N THR A 156 10.63 -0.41 -10.36
CA THR A 156 10.70 -1.40 -11.45
C THR A 156 9.31 -1.62 -12.06
N SER A 157 8.29 -1.88 -11.25
CA SER A 157 6.91 -2.08 -11.73
C SER A 157 6.37 -0.83 -12.44
N ASN A 158 6.59 0.36 -11.85
CA ASN A 158 6.11 1.60 -12.43
C ASN A 158 6.76 1.91 -13.78
N SER A 159 8.07 1.66 -13.92
CA SER A 159 8.78 1.91 -15.18
C SER A 159 8.26 1.05 -16.33
N ARG A 160 7.80 -0.17 -16.06
CA ARG A 160 7.21 -1.04 -17.08
C ARG A 160 5.80 -0.62 -17.47
N MET A 161 5.02 -0.13 -16.52
CA MET A 161 3.72 0.47 -16.81
C MET A 161 3.92 1.72 -17.71
N VAL A 162 4.85 2.60 -17.36
CA VAL A 162 5.26 3.76 -18.18
C VAL A 162 5.66 3.33 -19.60
N TYR A 163 6.49 2.30 -19.71
CA TYR A 163 6.91 1.75 -21.00
C TYR A 163 5.71 1.22 -21.81
N ALA A 164 4.83 0.42 -21.22
CA ALA A 164 3.66 -0.15 -21.89
C ALA A 164 2.69 0.95 -22.38
N PHE A 165 2.40 1.95 -21.55
CA PHE A 165 1.58 3.09 -21.97
C PHE A 165 2.26 3.90 -23.09
N SER A 166 3.59 4.04 -23.03
CA SER A 166 4.33 4.77 -24.07
C SER A 166 4.41 4.00 -25.38
N ARG A 167 4.47 2.67 -25.34
CA ARG A 167 4.34 1.79 -26.52
C ARG A 167 3.02 2.03 -27.24
N ASP A 168 1.95 2.14 -26.46
CA ASP A 168 0.59 2.33 -26.98
C ASP A 168 0.31 3.80 -27.37
N GLY A 169 1.33 4.67 -27.35
CA GLY A 169 1.21 6.09 -27.69
C GLY A 169 0.41 6.91 -26.68
N ALA A 170 0.19 6.36 -25.49
CA ALA A 170 -0.69 6.92 -24.46
C ALA A 170 -0.03 8.00 -23.59
N MET A 171 1.26 8.29 -23.82
CA MET A 171 2.05 9.23 -23.02
C MET A 171 2.63 10.36 -23.88
N PRO A 172 2.72 11.60 -23.34
CA PRO A 172 3.46 12.66 -24.01
C PRO A 172 4.94 12.23 -24.15
N LEU A 173 5.57 12.54 -25.29
CA LEU A 173 6.94 12.10 -25.59
C LEU A 173 7.12 10.57 -25.55
N SER A 174 6.07 9.80 -25.87
CA SER A 174 6.09 8.33 -25.99
C SER A 174 7.36 7.74 -26.64
N PRO A 175 7.94 8.31 -27.73
CA PRO A 175 9.17 7.78 -28.33
C PRO A 175 10.39 7.77 -27.39
N VAL A 176 10.44 8.67 -26.40
CA VAL A 176 11.54 8.76 -25.43
C VAL A 176 11.42 7.67 -24.37
N TRP A 177 10.21 7.46 -23.87
CA TRP A 177 9.94 6.54 -22.75
C TRP A 177 9.83 5.08 -23.21
N HIS A 178 9.42 4.84 -24.46
CA HIS A 178 9.36 3.51 -25.05
C HIS A 178 10.75 2.93 -25.40
N LYS A 179 11.83 3.70 -25.31
CA LYS A 179 13.17 3.20 -25.67
C LYS A 179 13.71 2.24 -24.61
N VAL A 180 14.00 1.00 -25.02
CA VAL A 180 14.67 -0.02 -24.20
C VAL A 180 16.17 -0.08 -24.51
N ASN A 181 16.97 -0.50 -23.51
CA ASN A 181 18.40 -0.73 -23.68
C ASN A 181 18.69 -2.17 -24.19
N LYS A 182 19.98 -2.52 -24.29
CA LYS A 182 20.43 -3.87 -24.71
C LYS A 182 20.00 -5.01 -23.78
N HIS A 183 19.60 -4.71 -22.56
CA HIS A 183 19.12 -5.68 -21.56
C HIS A 183 17.58 -5.63 -21.43
N GLU A 184 16.87 -5.06 -22.41
CA GLU A 184 15.41 -4.95 -22.43
C GLU A 184 14.83 -4.09 -21.30
N VAL A 185 15.64 -3.23 -20.69
CA VAL A 185 15.22 -2.33 -19.59
C VAL A 185 14.91 -0.93 -20.12
N PRO A 186 13.73 -0.35 -19.83
CA PRO A 186 13.36 1.00 -20.21
C PRO A 186 13.98 2.05 -19.25
N ILE A 187 15.28 2.31 -19.36
CA ILE A 187 16.03 3.20 -18.44
C ILE A 187 15.40 4.60 -18.32
N ASN A 188 14.91 5.17 -19.43
CA ASN A 188 14.29 6.50 -19.42
C ASN A 188 13.01 6.52 -18.57
N ALA A 189 12.23 5.44 -18.61
CA ALA A 189 11.05 5.27 -17.79
C ALA A 189 11.40 5.10 -16.30
N VAL A 190 12.52 4.44 -15.98
CA VAL A 190 13.02 4.30 -14.61
C VAL A 190 13.39 5.66 -14.03
N TRP A 191 14.17 6.47 -14.75
CA TRP A 191 14.54 7.81 -14.30
C TRP A 191 13.35 8.75 -14.17
N LEU A 192 12.39 8.69 -15.10
CA LEU A 192 11.14 9.43 -14.98
C LEU A 192 10.38 9.03 -13.71
N SER A 193 10.26 7.74 -13.43
CA SER A 193 9.60 7.21 -12.24
C SER A 193 10.29 7.68 -10.95
N ALA A 194 11.62 7.63 -10.91
CA ALA A 194 12.42 8.07 -9.77
C ALA A 194 12.31 9.59 -9.54
N PHE A 195 12.38 10.38 -10.62
CA PHE A 195 12.26 11.83 -10.55
C PHE A 195 10.87 12.27 -10.06
N VAL A 196 9.79 11.69 -10.62
CA VAL A 196 8.43 12.00 -10.18
C VAL A 196 8.23 11.58 -8.72
N SER A 197 8.74 10.42 -8.31
CA SER A 197 8.67 9.97 -6.91
C SER A 197 9.41 10.92 -5.97
N LEU A 198 10.58 11.45 -6.37
CA LEU A 198 11.31 12.46 -5.63
C LEU A 198 10.48 13.74 -5.49
N CYS A 199 9.89 14.24 -6.57
CA CYS A 199 9.02 15.42 -6.54
C CYS A 199 7.80 15.21 -5.62
N MET A 200 7.20 14.02 -5.64
CA MET A 200 6.09 13.67 -4.75
C MET A 200 6.50 13.54 -3.28
N ALA A 201 7.79 13.30 -3.00
CA ALA A 201 8.34 13.24 -1.65
C ALA A 201 8.73 14.63 -1.09
N LEU A 202 9.05 15.61 -1.94
CA LEU A 202 9.43 16.97 -1.51
C LEU A 202 8.44 17.64 -0.53
N PRO A 203 7.11 17.49 -0.64
CA PRO A 203 6.16 18.06 0.34
C PRO A 203 6.46 17.66 1.79
N SER A 204 7.09 16.50 2.04
CA SER A 204 7.48 16.07 3.38
C SER A 204 8.43 17.02 4.10
N LEU A 205 9.19 17.85 3.37
CA LEU A 205 10.13 18.82 3.94
C LEU A 205 9.44 20.06 4.55
N GLY A 206 8.22 20.38 4.08
CA GLY A 206 7.53 21.62 4.47
C GLY A 206 6.16 21.40 5.11
N SER A 207 5.44 20.34 4.74
CA SER A 207 4.12 20.05 5.27
C SER A 207 3.85 18.55 5.31
N LEU A 208 3.81 18.00 6.52
CA LEU A 208 3.40 16.61 6.73
C LEU A 208 1.96 16.38 6.24
N VAL A 209 1.09 17.38 6.38
CA VAL A 209 -0.30 17.32 5.89
C VAL A 209 -0.35 17.12 4.38
N ALA A 210 0.45 17.89 3.62
CA ALA A 210 0.53 17.75 2.17
C ALA A 210 1.11 16.38 1.76
N PHE A 211 2.12 15.90 2.48
CA PHE A 211 2.69 14.58 2.25
C PHE A 211 1.68 13.45 2.51
N GLN A 212 0.94 13.51 3.62
CA GLN A 212 -0.10 12.52 3.95
C GLN A 212 -1.26 12.55 2.94
N ALA A 213 -1.63 13.73 2.43
CA ALA A 213 -2.61 13.85 1.36
C ALA A 213 -2.13 13.15 0.08
N MET A 214 -0.87 13.35 -0.31
CA MET A 214 -0.27 12.67 -1.46
C MET A 214 -0.24 11.15 -1.32
N VAL A 215 0.17 10.65 -0.16
CA VAL A 215 0.16 9.21 0.16
C VAL A 215 -1.26 8.65 0.05
N SER A 216 -2.24 9.37 0.59
CA SER A 216 -3.64 8.94 0.56
C SER A 216 -4.22 8.89 -0.86
N ILE A 217 -3.89 9.86 -1.72
CA ILE A 217 -4.25 9.80 -3.15
C ILE A 217 -3.63 8.57 -3.81
N ALA A 218 -2.34 8.30 -3.57
CA ALA A 218 -1.66 7.15 -4.16
C ALA A 218 -2.33 5.83 -3.75
N THR A 219 -2.69 5.68 -2.48
CA THR A 219 -3.37 4.48 -1.96
C THR A 219 -4.78 4.33 -2.54
N ILE A 220 -5.61 5.38 -2.46
CA ILE A 220 -7.01 5.31 -2.89
C ILE A 220 -7.11 5.22 -4.41
N GLY A 221 -6.33 6.02 -5.12
CA GLY A 221 -6.26 5.99 -6.58
C GLY A 221 -5.92 4.60 -7.10
N LEU A 222 -4.95 3.92 -6.46
CA LEU A 222 -4.59 2.54 -6.78
C LEU A 222 -5.77 1.57 -6.56
N TYR A 223 -6.45 1.64 -5.42
CA TYR A 223 -7.60 0.76 -5.14
C TYR A 223 -8.78 1.00 -6.07
N ILE A 224 -9.07 2.26 -6.40
CA ILE A 224 -10.09 2.62 -7.39
C ILE A 224 -9.72 2.07 -8.76
N ALA A 225 -8.44 2.19 -9.16
CA ALA A 225 -7.94 1.63 -10.41
C ALA A 225 -8.10 0.10 -10.45
N TYR A 226 -7.97 -0.61 -9.32
CA TYR A 226 -8.27 -2.04 -9.23
C TYR A 226 -9.77 -2.35 -9.29
N ALA A 227 -10.60 -1.53 -8.64
CA ALA A 227 -12.04 -1.75 -8.58
C ALA A 227 -12.70 -1.56 -9.95
N LEU A 228 -12.21 -0.65 -10.80
CA LEU A 228 -12.83 -0.33 -12.09
C LEU A 228 -12.89 -1.55 -13.04
N PRO A 229 -11.79 -2.27 -13.35
CA PRO A 229 -11.85 -3.49 -14.15
C PRO A 229 -12.74 -4.57 -13.53
N ILE A 230 -12.71 -4.72 -12.20
CA ILE A 230 -13.55 -5.70 -11.48
C ILE A 230 -15.03 -5.36 -11.66
N PHE A 231 -15.38 -4.08 -11.49
CA PHE A 231 -16.74 -3.56 -11.67
C PHE A 231 -17.23 -3.79 -13.10
N PHE A 232 -16.42 -3.45 -14.11
CA PHE A 232 -16.79 -3.69 -15.51
C PHE A 232 -16.89 -5.19 -15.85
N ARG A 233 -16.06 -6.03 -15.24
CA ARG A 233 -16.15 -7.50 -15.38
C ARG A 233 -17.47 -8.05 -14.85
N VAL A 234 -17.95 -7.58 -13.69
CA VAL A 234 -19.20 -8.09 -13.08
C VAL A 234 -20.47 -7.46 -13.67
N THR A 235 -20.36 -6.32 -14.35
CA THR A 235 -21.49 -5.60 -14.96
C THR A 235 -21.55 -5.78 -16.48
N LEU A 236 -20.74 -5.01 -17.23
CA LEU A 236 -20.78 -4.87 -18.69
C LEU A 236 -20.22 -6.09 -19.43
N ALA A 237 -19.08 -6.61 -18.98
CA ALA A 237 -18.38 -7.70 -19.65
C ALA A 237 -18.83 -9.09 -19.17
N ARG A 238 -19.82 -9.19 -18.27
CA ARG A 238 -20.25 -10.45 -17.65
C ARG A 238 -20.58 -11.55 -18.67
N LYS A 239 -21.19 -11.18 -19.80
CA LYS A 239 -21.61 -12.11 -20.86
C LYS A 239 -20.53 -12.37 -21.92
N HIS A 240 -19.53 -11.50 -22.01
CA HIS A 240 -18.47 -11.55 -23.03
C HIS A 240 -17.11 -12.01 -22.46
N PHE A 241 -17.04 -12.21 -21.14
CA PHE A 241 -15.81 -12.63 -20.47
C PHE A 241 -15.47 -14.08 -20.84
N VAL A 242 -14.32 -14.28 -21.47
CA VAL A 242 -13.76 -15.60 -21.76
C VAL A 242 -12.88 -16.04 -20.59
N PRO A 243 -13.20 -17.15 -19.90
CA PRO A 243 -12.37 -17.71 -18.85
C PRO A 243 -10.97 -18.09 -19.31
N GLY A 244 -9.94 -17.63 -18.58
CA GLY A 244 -8.60 -18.17 -18.70
C GLY A 244 -8.43 -19.51 -17.95
N PRO A 245 -7.24 -20.13 -18.02
CA PRO A 245 -6.91 -21.38 -17.33
C PRO A 245 -7.13 -21.34 -15.81
N PHE A 246 -7.03 -20.15 -15.21
CA PHE A 246 -7.44 -19.88 -13.84
C PHE A 246 -8.77 -19.11 -13.83
N ASN A 247 -9.81 -19.67 -13.22
CA ASN A 247 -11.12 -19.02 -13.09
C ASN A 247 -11.81 -19.39 -11.77
N LEU A 248 -12.42 -18.40 -11.13
CA LEU A 248 -13.26 -18.54 -9.94
C LEU A 248 -14.68 -19.05 -10.26
N GLY A 249 -15.01 -19.22 -11.54
CA GLY A 249 -16.30 -19.71 -12.01
C GLY A 249 -17.45 -18.83 -11.50
N ARG A 250 -18.48 -19.47 -10.94
CA ARG A 250 -19.68 -18.79 -10.41
C ARG A 250 -19.38 -17.83 -9.25
N TYR A 251 -18.32 -18.09 -8.48
CA TYR A 251 -17.94 -17.25 -7.34
C TYR A 251 -17.25 -15.95 -7.77
N GLY A 252 -16.77 -15.86 -9.02
CA GLY A 252 -16.11 -14.66 -9.53
C GLY A 252 -16.99 -13.40 -9.50
N VAL A 253 -18.31 -13.55 -9.69
CA VAL A 253 -19.26 -12.42 -9.62
C VAL A 253 -19.46 -11.96 -8.17
N LEU A 254 -19.63 -12.90 -7.24
CA LEU A 254 -19.80 -12.58 -5.82
C LEU A 254 -18.55 -11.92 -5.25
N VAL A 255 -17.38 -12.52 -5.49
CA VAL A 255 -16.08 -11.97 -5.05
C VAL A 255 -15.84 -10.60 -5.69
N GLY A 256 -16.22 -10.41 -6.96
CA GLY A 256 -16.11 -9.11 -7.63
C GLY A 256 -16.97 -8.01 -6.98
N TRP A 257 -18.23 -8.30 -6.64
CA TRP A 257 -19.08 -7.33 -5.93
C TRP A 257 -18.56 -7.02 -4.52
N VAL A 258 -18.11 -8.03 -3.79
CA VAL A 258 -17.50 -7.84 -2.46
C VAL A 258 -16.25 -6.94 -2.58
N ALA A 259 -15.40 -7.17 -3.58
CA ALA A 259 -14.21 -6.34 -3.80
C ALA A 259 -14.56 -4.89 -4.12
N VAL A 260 -15.54 -4.64 -5.01
CA VAL A 260 -15.97 -3.28 -5.35
C VAL A 260 -16.58 -2.57 -4.13
N LEU A 261 -17.48 -3.24 -3.40
CA LEU A 261 -18.10 -2.67 -2.20
C LEU A 261 -17.06 -2.38 -1.10
N TRP A 262 -16.06 -3.25 -0.96
CA TRP A 262 -14.95 -3.04 -0.04
C TRP A 262 -14.12 -1.81 -0.44
N VAL A 263 -13.80 -1.63 -1.72
CA VAL A 263 -13.08 -0.44 -2.21
C VAL A 263 -13.89 0.84 -1.99
N VAL A 264 -15.21 0.82 -2.20
CA VAL A 264 -16.09 1.95 -1.86
C VAL A 264 -16.03 2.25 -0.36
N THR A 265 -16.11 1.21 0.47
CA THR A 265 -16.07 1.34 1.93
C THR A 265 -14.76 1.98 2.38
N ILE A 266 -13.60 1.43 1.99
CA ILE A 266 -12.30 2.00 2.39
C ILE A 266 -12.11 3.42 1.86
N THR A 267 -12.63 3.76 0.67
CA THR A 267 -12.52 5.13 0.12
C THR A 267 -13.24 6.13 1.02
N VAL A 268 -14.43 5.76 1.52
CA VAL A 268 -15.14 6.56 2.52
C VAL A 268 -14.36 6.62 3.82
N LEU A 269 -13.85 5.49 4.32
CA LEU A 269 -13.12 5.45 5.59
C LEU A 269 -11.83 6.29 5.56
N PHE A 270 -11.05 6.24 4.47
CA PHE A 270 -9.88 7.08 4.27
C PHE A 270 -10.22 8.57 4.14
N SER A 271 -11.49 8.90 3.87
CA SER A 271 -11.98 10.28 3.79
C SER A 271 -12.42 10.83 5.15
N LEU A 272 -12.55 9.99 6.18
CA LEU A 272 -13.01 10.41 7.50
C LEU A 272 -11.87 11.08 8.31
N PRO A 273 -12.20 11.98 9.26
CA PRO A 273 -11.19 12.62 10.11
C PRO A 273 -10.47 11.64 11.04
N VAL A 274 -9.14 11.66 11.05
CA VAL A 274 -8.32 10.79 11.91
C VAL A 274 -7.92 11.44 13.24
N THR A 275 -8.22 12.74 13.40
CA THR A 275 -7.87 13.54 14.56
C THR A 275 -8.93 14.63 14.79
N TYR A 276 -9.26 14.91 16.04
CA TYR A 276 -10.13 15.99 16.51
C TYR A 276 -9.41 16.87 17.54
N PRO A 277 -9.67 18.20 17.56
CA PRO A 277 -10.57 18.94 16.68
C PRO A 277 -10.04 19.07 15.24
N VAL A 278 -10.95 19.17 14.28
CA VAL A 278 -10.62 19.36 12.86
C VAL A 278 -10.27 20.83 12.62
N THR A 279 -9.00 21.08 12.32
CA THR A 279 -8.42 22.40 12.01
C THR A 279 -7.78 22.34 10.63
N LYS A 280 -7.25 23.47 10.13
CA LYS A 280 -6.56 23.48 8.83
C LYS A 280 -5.35 22.54 8.79
N ASP A 281 -4.71 22.33 9.94
CA ASP A 281 -3.50 21.50 10.07
C ASP A 281 -3.81 20.04 10.44
N THR A 282 -5.04 19.73 10.84
CA THR A 282 -5.48 18.36 11.19
C THR A 282 -6.55 17.81 10.25
N LEU A 283 -7.04 18.62 9.31
CA LEU A 283 -8.02 18.20 8.31
C LEU A 283 -7.45 17.09 7.43
N ASN A 284 -8.23 16.05 7.24
CA ASN A 284 -7.93 15.02 6.26
C ASN A 284 -8.24 15.56 4.84
N TYR A 285 -7.22 15.98 4.10
CA TYR A 285 -7.36 16.53 2.75
C TYR A 285 -7.57 15.47 1.67
N THR A 286 -7.59 14.19 2.03
CA THR A 286 -7.80 13.07 1.12
C THR A 286 -9.02 13.23 0.20
N PRO A 287 -10.22 13.63 0.66
CA PRO A 287 -11.39 13.74 -0.22
C PRO A 287 -11.21 14.83 -1.27
N VAL A 288 -10.61 15.96 -0.90
CA VAL A 288 -10.31 17.07 -1.81
C VAL A 288 -9.33 16.62 -2.87
N ALA A 289 -8.30 15.91 -2.44
CA ALA A 289 -7.21 15.47 -3.30
C ALA A 289 -7.66 14.37 -4.29
N VAL A 290 -8.44 13.40 -3.82
CA VAL A 290 -9.08 12.37 -4.66
C VAL A 290 -10.09 13.00 -5.62
N GLY A 291 -10.96 13.90 -5.14
CA GLY A 291 -11.92 14.61 -5.98
C GLY A 291 -11.23 15.43 -7.08
N GLY A 292 -10.16 16.15 -6.74
CA GLY A 292 -9.33 16.88 -7.69
C GLY A 292 -8.72 15.98 -8.76
N LEU A 293 -8.17 14.83 -8.37
CA LEU A 293 -7.63 13.84 -9.32
C LEU A 293 -8.73 13.32 -10.27
N PHE A 294 -9.90 12.97 -9.76
CA PHE A 294 -11.02 12.53 -10.59
C PHE A 294 -11.44 13.57 -11.61
N ILE A 295 -11.56 14.83 -11.18
CA ILE A 295 -11.90 15.95 -12.06
C ILE A 295 -10.82 16.09 -13.15
N LEU A 296 -9.53 16.04 -12.79
CA LEU A 296 -8.43 16.13 -13.74
C LEU A 296 -8.48 14.99 -14.77
N VAL A 297 -8.63 13.75 -14.33
CA VAL A 297 -8.69 12.57 -15.21
C VAL A 297 -9.90 12.63 -16.14
N LEU A 298 -11.09 12.94 -15.62
CA LEU A 298 -12.31 13.05 -16.43
C LEU A 298 -12.23 14.20 -17.43
N THR A 299 -11.68 15.35 -17.02
CA THR A 299 -11.48 16.49 -17.91
C THR A 299 -10.49 16.15 -19.01
N SER A 300 -9.35 15.54 -18.67
CA SER A 300 -8.36 15.07 -19.65
C SER A 300 -8.96 14.07 -20.65
N TRP A 301 -9.80 13.14 -20.16
CA TRP A 301 -10.49 12.18 -21.00
C TRP A 301 -11.48 12.84 -21.97
N VAL A 302 -12.34 13.72 -21.47
CA VAL A 302 -13.39 14.40 -22.26
C VAL A 302 -12.80 15.39 -23.26
N VAL A 303 -11.77 16.14 -22.87
CA VAL A 303 -11.18 17.19 -23.71
C VAL A 303 -10.21 16.61 -24.75
N SER A 304 -9.44 15.58 -24.40
CA SER A 304 -8.33 15.11 -25.23
C SER A 304 -8.38 13.60 -25.46
N ALA A 305 -8.21 12.78 -24.42
CA ALA A 305 -7.83 11.37 -24.57
C ALA A 305 -8.85 10.55 -25.38
N ARG A 306 -10.16 10.81 -25.25
CA ARG A 306 -11.19 10.08 -26.00
C ARG A 306 -11.10 10.25 -27.52
N HIS A 307 -10.41 11.28 -28.01
CA HIS A 307 -10.31 11.59 -29.44
C HIS A 307 -9.15 10.87 -30.13
N TRP A 308 -8.13 10.47 -29.38
CA TRP A 308 -6.90 9.90 -29.95
C TRP A 308 -6.50 8.55 -29.35
N PHE A 309 -6.95 8.19 -28.14
CA PHE A 309 -6.61 6.91 -27.51
C PHE A 309 -7.43 5.77 -28.13
N LYS A 310 -6.74 4.81 -28.76
CA LYS A 310 -7.35 3.68 -29.47
C LYS A 310 -7.37 2.36 -28.68
N GLY A 311 -6.94 2.38 -27.41
CA GLY A 311 -6.80 1.19 -26.57
C GLY A 311 -5.48 0.43 -26.81
N PRO A 312 -5.21 -0.62 -26.02
CA PRO A 312 -3.98 -1.40 -26.12
C PRO A 312 -3.88 -2.11 -27.48
N VAL A 313 -2.70 -2.05 -28.10
CA VAL A 313 -2.44 -2.67 -29.40
C VAL A 313 -2.29 -4.18 -29.20
N THR A 314 -3.09 -4.97 -29.92
CA THR A 314 -3.06 -6.44 -29.83
C THR A 314 -1.77 -6.97 -30.43
N ASN A 315 -0.89 -7.57 -29.61
CA ASN A 315 0.34 -8.24 -30.08
C ASN A 315 0.12 -9.70 -30.50
N LEU A 316 -1.12 -10.19 -30.43
CA LEU A 316 -1.48 -11.51 -30.95
C LEU A 316 -1.94 -11.32 -32.39
N SER A 317 -1.05 -11.65 -33.33
CA SER A 317 -1.41 -11.88 -34.72
C SER A 317 -2.35 -13.08 -34.79
N GLY A 318 -3.65 -12.82 -34.84
CA GLY A 318 -4.62 -13.72 -35.45
C GLY A 318 -4.72 -13.43 -36.93
#